data_AF-A0A1M6ATV5-F1
#
_entry.id   AF-A0A1M6ATV5-F1
#
_cell.length_a   1.000
_cell.length_b   1.000
_cell.length_c   1.000
_cell.angle_alpha   90.00
_cell.angle_beta   90.00
_cell.angle_gamma   90.00
#
_symmetry.space_group_name_H-M   'P 1'
#
loop_
_entity.id
_entity.type
_entity.pdbx_description
1 polymer ?
#
loop_
_entity_poly.entity_id
_entity_poly.type
_entity_poly.pdbx_seq_one_letter_code
_entity_poly.pdbx_strand_id
1 'polypeptide(L)'
;MRHVVGFLSGLVLAPVLVLACGWAFSHLRALHAVERGVLEGSGPLVLAGLVGVGIMVALLAVPPRLTPMLPLSVALVLGSATGVALLRGHLLQRLPDVPGLDGALDLLPLGVFVPLAVVLAATVFVGGRWRRRDEHEVTEEEYFEGLHDEAPGSGARSEPAAQHVPRHRA
;
A
#
# COMPACT_ATOMS: atom_id res chain seq x y z
N MET A 1 14.93 3.61 1.47
CA MET A 1 14.14 4.57 0.67
C MET A 1 12.70 4.12 0.42
N ARG A 2 12.45 2.91 -0.10
CA ARG A 2 11.08 2.40 -0.40
C ARG A 2 10.04 2.59 0.72
N HIS A 3 10.42 2.35 1.99
CA HIS A 3 9.52 2.49 3.13
C HIS A 3 9.07 3.94 3.38
N VAL A 4 9.96 4.91 3.19
CA VAL A 4 9.66 6.35 3.33
C VAL A 4 8.71 6.79 2.21
N VAL A 5 8.99 6.36 0.97
CA VAL A 5 8.12 6.65 -0.18
C VAL A 5 6.72 6.07 0.05
N GLY A 6 6.64 4.81 0.50
CA GLY A 6 5.38 4.17 0.86
C GLY A 6 4.62 4.94 1.94
N PHE A 7 5.30 5.32 3.01
CA PHE A 7 4.71 6.11 4.10
C PHE A 7 4.12 7.44 3.58
N LEU A 8 4.92 8.23 2.86
CA LEU A 8 4.49 9.52 2.30
C LEU A 8 3.36 9.36 1.28
N SER A 9 3.43 8.34 0.42
CA SER A 9 2.35 8.06 -0.53
C SER A 9 1.04 7.74 0.18
N GLY A 10 1.08 6.94 1.25
CA GLY A 10 -0.13 6.64 2.01
C GLY A 10 -0.66 7.82 2.82
N LEU A 11 0.23 8.72 3.28
CA LEU A 11 -0.15 9.99 3.93
C LEU A 11 -0.98 10.88 2.99
N VAL A 12 -0.62 10.93 1.71
CA VAL A 12 -1.35 11.69 0.67
C VAL A 12 -2.59 10.94 0.19
N LEU A 13 -2.49 9.61 0.06
CA LEU A 13 -3.55 8.79 -0.50
C LEU A 13 -4.79 8.71 0.41
N ALA A 14 -4.61 8.68 1.74
CA ALA A 14 -5.74 8.61 2.65
C ALA A 14 -6.69 9.83 2.56
N PRO A 15 -6.22 11.09 2.60
CA PRO A 15 -7.06 12.26 2.34
C PRO A 15 -7.74 12.20 0.97
N VAL A 16 -7.02 11.75 -0.07
CA VAL A 16 -7.60 11.58 -1.41
C VAL A 16 -8.76 10.58 -1.40
N LEU A 17 -8.61 9.45 -0.72
CA LEU A 17 -9.68 8.46 -0.57
C LEU A 17 -10.88 9.03 0.19
N VAL A 18 -10.64 9.74 1.29
CA VAL A 18 -11.71 10.36 2.10
C VAL A 18 -12.48 11.39 1.26
N LEU A 19 -11.77 12.28 0.56
CA LEU A 19 -12.39 13.30 -0.29
C LEU A 19 -13.10 12.70 -1.51
N ALA A 20 -12.52 11.68 -2.15
CA ALA A 20 -13.16 10.98 -3.26
C ALA A 20 -14.47 10.29 -2.83
N CYS A 21 -14.47 9.63 -1.66
CA CYS A 21 -15.68 9.05 -1.08
C CYS A 21 -16.70 10.12 -0.71
N GLY A 22 -16.26 11.22 -0.09
CA GLY A 22 -17.13 12.35 0.26
C GLY A 22 -17.77 13.01 -0.97
N TRP A 23 -16.99 13.21 -2.03
CA TRP A 23 -17.48 13.71 -3.32
C TRP A 23 -18.50 12.77 -3.95
N ALA A 24 -18.21 11.46 -3.99
CA ALA A 24 -19.14 10.48 -4.54
C ALA A 24 -20.45 10.43 -3.73
N PHE A 25 -20.35 10.47 -2.40
CA PHE A 25 -21.50 10.47 -1.51
C PHE A 25 -22.39 11.71 -1.70
N SER A 26 -21.81 12.90 -1.78
CA SER A 26 -22.59 14.13 -1.98
C SER A 26 -23.33 14.12 -3.31
N HIS A 27 -22.72 13.60 -4.38
CA HIS A 27 -23.36 13.46 -5.68
C HIS A 27 -24.46 12.40 -5.69
N LEU A 28 -24.25 11.25 -5.05
CA LEU A 28 -25.30 10.23 -4.91
C LEU A 28 -26.49 10.76 -4.12
N ARG A 29 -26.22 11.50 -3.03
CA ARG A 29 -27.26 12.14 -2.23
C ARG A 29 -28.04 13.18 -3.03
N ALA A 30 -27.36 13.97 -3.86
CA ALA A 30 -28.01 14.93 -4.75
C ALA A 30 -28.87 14.26 -5.83
N LEU A 31 -28.39 13.18 -6.46
CA LEU A 31 -29.17 12.41 -7.42
C LEU A 31 -30.42 11.79 -6.77
N HIS A 32 -30.25 11.24 -5.56
CA HIS A 32 -31.34 10.67 -4.78
C HIS A 32 -32.38 11.72 -4.38
N ALA A 33 -31.95 12.92 -4.01
CA ALA A 33 -32.86 14.02 -3.63
C ALA A 33 -33.74 14.52 -4.79
N VAL A 34 -33.32 14.30 -6.04
CA VAL A 34 -34.07 14.65 -7.26
C VAL A 34 -34.75 13.42 -7.87
N GLU A 35 -34.76 12.28 -7.15
CA GLU A 35 -35.36 11.00 -7.57
C GLU A 35 -34.85 10.48 -8.94
N ARG A 36 -33.62 10.86 -9.32
CA ARG A 36 -33.02 10.41 -10.59
C ARG A 36 -32.31 9.08 -10.44
N GLY A 37 -32.35 8.30 -11.51
CA GLY A 37 -31.63 7.03 -11.60
C GLY A 37 -30.11 7.23 -11.60
N VAL A 38 -29.37 6.23 -11.10
CA VAL A 38 -27.88 6.26 -11.05
C VAL A 38 -27.25 6.24 -12.46
N LEU A 39 -28.01 5.89 -13.49
CA LEU A 39 -27.56 5.91 -14.88
C LEU A 39 -27.86 7.23 -15.61
N GLU A 40 -28.52 8.18 -14.94
CA GLU A 40 -28.90 9.45 -15.53
C GLU A 40 -27.95 10.58 -15.10
N GLY A 41 -27.77 11.58 -15.98
CA GLY A 41 -26.98 12.76 -15.70
C GLY A 41 -25.53 12.44 -15.31
N SER A 42 -25.10 12.86 -14.12
CA SER A 42 -23.74 12.62 -13.59
C SER A 42 -23.56 11.26 -12.91
N GLY A 43 -24.61 10.45 -12.78
CA GLY A 43 -24.56 9.18 -12.04
C GLY A 43 -23.52 8.18 -12.55
N PRO A 44 -23.35 7.96 -13.88
CA PRO A 44 -22.30 7.08 -14.40
C PRO A 44 -20.88 7.52 -14.02
N LEU A 45 -20.62 8.83 -13.96
CA LEU A 45 -19.32 9.37 -13.55
C LEU A 45 -19.04 9.05 -12.07
N VAL A 46 -20.06 9.15 -11.22
CA VAL A 46 -19.94 8.83 -9.79
C VAL A 46 -19.67 7.34 -9.58
N LEU A 47 -20.35 6.47 -10.34
CA LEU A 47 -20.08 5.03 -10.34
C LEU A 47 -18.65 4.72 -10.78
N ALA A 48 -18.18 5.33 -11.87
CA ALA A 48 -16.81 5.16 -12.33
C ALA A 48 -15.78 5.60 -11.27
N GLY A 49 -16.04 6.73 -10.59
CA GLY A 49 -15.23 7.19 -9.47
C GLY A 49 -15.18 6.19 -8.31
N LEU A 50 -16.33 5.65 -7.90
CA LEU A 50 -16.41 4.63 -6.83
C LEU A 50 -15.71 3.33 -7.20
N VAL A 51 -15.85 2.89 -8.46
CA VAL A 51 -15.10 1.73 -8.97
C VAL A 51 -13.59 2.00 -8.90
N GLY A 52 -13.14 3.20 -9.29
CA GLY A 52 -11.75 3.62 -9.18
C GLY A 52 -11.25 3.59 -7.73
N VAL A 53 -12.03 4.09 -6.77
CA VAL A 53 -11.72 4.01 -5.34
C VAL A 53 -11.64 2.56 -4.87
N GLY A 54 -12.59 1.71 -5.28
CA GLY A 54 -12.60 0.28 -4.94
C GLY A 54 -11.36 -0.46 -5.47
N ILE A 55 -10.95 -0.18 -6.70
CA ILE A 55 -9.71 -0.72 -7.28
C ILE A 55 -8.49 -0.23 -6.51
N MET A 56 -8.44 1.06 -6.17
CA MET A 56 -7.34 1.61 -5.37
C MET A 56 -7.23 0.89 -4.02
N VAL A 57 -8.35 0.72 -3.31
CA VAL A 57 -8.40 -0.01 -2.04
C VAL A 57 -8.00 -1.47 -2.20
N ALA A 58 -8.45 -2.13 -3.27
CA ALA A 58 -8.06 -3.51 -3.57
C ALA A 58 -6.54 -3.60 -3.78
N LEU A 59 -5.94 -2.68 -4.55
CA LEU A 59 -4.49 -2.64 -4.74
C LEU A 59 -3.73 -2.42 -3.43
N LEU A 60 -4.27 -1.62 -2.51
CA LEU A 60 -3.70 -1.42 -1.17
C LEU A 60 -3.74 -2.67 -0.30
N ALA A 61 -4.82 -3.45 -0.43
CA ALA A 61 -5.03 -4.67 0.36
C ALA A 61 -4.28 -5.88 -0.21
N VAL A 62 -3.96 -5.89 -1.51
CA VAL A 62 -3.37 -7.04 -2.19
C VAL A 62 -1.85 -7.15 -1.92
N PRO A 63 -1.33 -8.34 -1.52
CA PRO A 63 -0.05 -8.38 -0.78
C PRO A 63 1.29 -8.41 -1.54
N PRO A 64 1.47 -8.53 -2.88
CA PRO A 64 2.74 -9.07 -3.35
C PRO A 64 3.87 -8.06 -3.57
N ARG A 65 3.64 -6.73 -3.64
CA ARG A 65 4.72 -5.78 -4.06
C ARG A 65 4.74 -4.38 -3.44
N LEU A 66 3.69 -3.96 -2.74
CA LEU A 66 3.68 -2.65 -2.09
C LEU A 66 4.45 -2.69 -0.77
N THR A 67 5.15 -1.60 -0.45
CA THR A 67 5.88 -1.51 0.82
C THR A 67 4.89 -1.56 1.98
N PRO A 68 5.17 -2.31 3.06
CA PRO A 68 4.26 -2.46 4.21
C PRO A 68 3.82 -1.15 4.85
N MET A 69 4.63 -0.09 4.69
CA MET A 69 4.37 1.23 5.26
C MET A 69 3.23 1.98 4.58
N LEU A 70 2.89 1.64 3.33
CA LEU A 70 1.85 2.32 2.58
C LEU A 70 0.45 1.99 3.13
N PRO A 71 0.00 0.73 3.22
CA PRO A 71 -1.30 0.42 3.82
C PRO A 71 -1.35 0.83 5.29
N LEU A 72 -0.23 0.75 6.03
CA LEU A 72 -0.15 1.21 7.42
C LEU A 72 -0.39 2.72 7.54
N SER A 73 0.29 3.55 6.73
CA SER A 73 0.10 5.00 6.83
C SER A 73 -1.30 5.42 6.40
N VAL A 74 -1.87 4.77 5.39
CA VAL A 74 -3.29 4.95 5.02
C VAL A 74 -4.20 4.61 6.21
N ALA A 75 -4.02 3.45 6.83
CA ALA A 75 -4.80 3.02 7.99
C ALA A 75 -4.71 4.00 9.16
N LEU A 76 -3.50 4.49 9.47
CA LEU A 76 -3.28 5.46 10.53
C LEU A 76 -3.97 6.79 10.25
N VAL A 77 -3.91 7.29 9.02
CA VAL A 77 -4.58 8.55 8.65
C VAL A 77 -6.10 8.39 8.69
N LEU A 78 -6.65 7.31 8.13
CA LEU A 78 -8.09 7.06 8.17
C LEU A 78 -8.58 6.90 9.61
N GLY A 79 -7.90 6.07 10.41
CA GLY A 79 -8.26 5.85 11.81
C GLY A 79 -8.15 7.10 12.67
N SER A 80 -7.08 7.89 12.49
CA SER A 80 -6.91 9.16 13.22
C SER A 80 -7.91 10.22 12.78
N ALA A 81 -8.18 10.36 11.48
CA ALA A 81 -9.20 11.28 10.97
C ALA A 81 -10.59 10.95 11.52
N THR A 82 -10.97 9.65 11.52
CA THR A 82 -12.23 9.20 12.13
C THR A 82 -12.23 9.46 13.64
N GLY A 83 -11.15 9.15 14.35
CA GLY A 83 -11.03 9.44 15.78
C GLY A 83 -11.16 10.93 16.11
N VAL A 84 -10.53 11.80 15.31
CA VAL A 84 -10.66 13.26 15.42
C VAL A 84 -12.09 13.71 15.14
N ALA A 85 -12.76 13.16 14.12
CA ALA A 85 -14.15 13.48 13.83
C ALA A 85 -15.08 13.17 15.01
N LEU A 86 -14.89 12.00 15.64
CA LEU A 86 -15.68 11.55 16.78
C LEU A 86 -15.40 12.34 18.07
N LEU A 87 -14.13 12.66 18.33
CA LEU A 87 -13.73 13.29 19.59
C LEU A 87 -13.72 14.82 19.54
N ARG A 88 -13.43 15.40 18.36
CA ARG A 88 -13.15 16.82 18.15
C ARG A 88 -13.61 17.30 16.77
N GLY A 89 -14.85 16.99 16.38
CA GLY A 89 -15.41 17.38 15.07
C GLY A 89 -15.29 18.87 14.73
N HIS A 90 -15.31 19.77 15.72
CA HIS A 90 -15.12 21.22 15.53
C HIS A 90 -13.76 21.60 14.91
N LEU A 91 -12.74 20.74 15.01
CA LEU A 91 -11.44 20.97 14.37
C LEU A 91 -11.52 20.80 12.86
N LEU A 92 -12.37 19.89 12.39
CA LEU A 92 -12.53 19.59 10.96
C LEU A 92 -13.29 20.69 10.22
N GLN A 93 -14.14 21.45 10.93
CA GLN A 93 -14.85 22.60 10.37
C GLN A 93 -13.95 23.78 10.00
N ARG A 94 -12.67 23.76 10.40
CA ARG A 94 -11.68 24.78 10.07
C ARG A 94 -10.90 24.48 8.78
N LEU A 95 -11.16 23.35 8.15
CA LEU A 95 -10.51 22.99 6.90
C LEU A 95 -10.97 23.91 5.77
N PRO A 96 -10.08 24.22 4.80
CA PRO A 96 -10.47 24.98 3.63
C PRO A 96 -11.51 24.18 2.83
N ASP A 97 -12.47 24.89 2.24
CA ASP A 97 -13.49 24.28 1.40
C ASP A 97 -12.83 23.66 0.16
N VAL A 98 -13.03 22.35 -0.01
CA VAL A 98 -12.48 21.55 -1.12
C VAL A 98 -13.53 20.54 -1.58
N PRO A 99 -13.52 20.15 -2.87
CA PRO A 99 -14.49 19.19 -3.39
C PRO A 99 -14.52 17.89 -2.59
N GLY A 100 -15.71 17.52 -2.13
CA GLY A 100 -15.94 16.30 -1.35
C GLY A 100 -15.76 16.45 0.16
N LEU A 101 -15.35 17.62 0.66
CA LEU A 101 -15.21 17.86 2.10
C LEU A 101 -16.54 17.67 2.85
N ASP A 102 -17.64 18.26 2.37
CA ASP A 102 -18.95 18.15 3.03
C ASP A 102 -19.38 16.70 3.22
N GLY A 103 -19.29 15.90 2.15
CA GLY A 103 -19.60 14.48 2.23
C GLY A 103 -18.62 13.70 3.10
N ALA A 104 -17.34 14.10 3.15
CA ALA A 104 -16.37 13.49 4.04
C ALA A 104 -16.66 13.81 5.52
N LEU A 105 -17.09 15.03 5.83
CA LEU A 105 -17.50 15.46 7.16
C LEU A 105 -18.77 14.75 7.62
N ASP A 106 -19.65 14.36 6.70
CA ASP A 106 -20.77 13.47 6.99
C ASP A 106 -20.30 12.02 7.24
N LEU A 107 -19.41 11.48 6.40
CA LEU A 107 -19.00 10.06 6.45
C LEU A 107 -18.04 9.71 7.61
N LEU A 108 -17.11 10.62 7.95
CA LEU A 108 -16.12 10.41 9.01
C LEU A 108 -16.73 10.08 10.38
N PRO A 109 -17.69 10.84 10.92
CA PRO A 109 -18.31 10.54 12.21
C PRO A 109 -19.21 9.30 12.17
N LEU A 110 -19.68 8.87 10.98
CA LEU A 110 -20.36 7.58 10.83
C LEU A 110 -19.40 6.37 10.99
N GLY A 111 -18.09 6.60 10.95
CA GLY A 111 -17.10 5.53 11.13
C GLY A 111 -16.95 4.61 9.92
N VAL A 112 -17.41 5.02 8.73
CA VAL A 112 -17.37 4.21 7.50
C VAL A 112 -15.95 3.77 7.12
N PHE A 113 -14.93 4.56 7.50
CA PHE A 113 -13.53 4.25 7.21
C PHE A 113 -12.87 3.34 8.25
N VAL A 114 -13.52 3.03 9.39
CA VAL A 114 -12.94 2.18 10.45
C VAL A 114 -12.68 0.76 9.95
N PRO A 115 -13.63 0.06 9.29
CA PRO A 115 -13.37 -1.29 8.77
C PRO A 115 -12.20 -1.30 7.79
N LEU A 116 -12.11 -0.29 6.92
CA LEU A 116 -11.01 -0.16 5.98
C LEU A 116 -9.67 0.06 6.68
N ALA A 117 -9.61 0.93 7.69
CA ALA A 117 -8.42 1.15 8.49
C ALA A 117 -7.98 -0.14 9.20
N VAL A 118 -8.91 -0.91 9.75
CA VAL A 118 -8.62 -2.20 10.39
C VAL A 118 -8.08 -3.21 9.37
N VAL A 119 -8.70 -3.35 8.20
CA VAL A 119 -8.22 -4.27 7.15
C VAL A 119 -6.81 -3.90 6.71
N LEU A 120 -6.56 -2.62 6.44
CA LEU A 120 -5.24 -2.14 6.01
C LEU A 120 -4.19 -2.27 7.12
N ALA A 121 -4.53 -2.01 8.37
CA ALA A 121 -3.65 -2.23 9.52
C ALA A 121 -3.38 -3.72 9.76
N ALA A 122 -4.41 -4.58 9.61
CA ALA A 122 -4.29 -6.03 9.77
C ALA A 122 -3.27 -6.60 8.77
N THR A 123 -3.17 -5.98 7.58
CA THR A 123 -2.12 -6.37 6.64
C THR A 123 -0.79 -6.40 7.35
N VAL A 124 -0.44 -5.43 8.24
CA VAL A 124 0.84 -5.18 9.01
C VAL A 124 1.27 -6.29 9.97
N PHE A 125 0.38 -7.25 10.23
CA PHE A 125 0.68 -8.42 11.07
C PHE A 125 0.92 -9.72 10.31
N VAL A 126 0.61 -9.79 9.00
CA VAL A 126 1.01 -10.90 8.13
C VAL A 126 2.55 -11.01 8.04
N GLY A 127 3.17 -12.00 8.69
CA GLY A 127 4.65 -12.08 8.80
C GLY A 127 5.39 -12.19 7.46
N GLY A 128 4.77 -12.81 6.46
CA GLY A 128 5.39 -13.13 5.16
C GLY A 128 5.86 -11.95 4.31
N ARG A 129 5.52 -10.70 4.67
CA ARG A 129 5.89 -9.49 3.92
C ARG A 129 7.03 -8.67 4.54
N TRP A 130 7.44 -9.02 5.76
CA TRP A 130 8.67 -8.49 6.36
C TRP A 130 9.88 -9.34 6.01
N ARG A 131 9.64 -10.64 5.78
CA ARG A 131 10.67 -11.60 5.40
C ARG A 131 10.91 -11.47 3.90
N ARG A 132 12.08 -10.99 3.52
CA ARG A 132 12.58 -11.16 2.15
C ARG A 132 12.75 -12.67 1.99
N ARG A 133 12.06 -13.28 1.03
CA ARG A 133 12.52 -14.57 0.53
C ARG A 133 13.79 -14.20 -0.22
N ASP A 134 14.93 -14.38 0.43
CA ASP A 134 16.19 -14.16 -0.25
C ASP A 134 16.16 -15.10 -1.46
N GLU A 135 16.41 -14.55 -2.66
CA GLU A 135 16.48 -15.32 -3.91
C GLU A 135 17.71 -16.27 -3.91
N HIS A 136 18.32 -16.47 -2.75
CA HIS A 136 19.37 -17.45 -2.43
C HIS A 136 18.92 -18.27 -1.20
N GLU A 137 17.63 -18.60 -1.12
CA GLU A 137 17.20 -19.77 -0.35
C GLU A 137 17.73 -20.96 -1.16
N VAL A 138 19.05 -21.21 -1.00
CA VAL A 138 19.76 -22.38 -1.52
C VAL A 138 18.86 -23.55 -1.15
N THR A 139 18.19 -24.13 -2.14
CA THR A 139 17.37 -25.31 -1.88
C THR A 139 18.29 -26.36 -1.28
N GLU A 140 17.77 -27.26 -0.44
CA GLU A 140 18.61 -28.34 0.10
C GLU A 140 19.43 -29.00 -1.02
N GLU A 141 18.82 -29.16 -2.20
CA GLU A 141 19.46 -29.62 -3.44
C GLU A 141 20.73 -28.83 -3.81
N GLU A 142 20.68 -27.50 -3.83
CA GLU A 142 21.80 -26.63 -4.21
C GLU A 142 22.89 -26.56 -3.09
N TYR A 143 22.50 -26.81 -1.83
CA TYR A 143 23.43 -26.92 -0.69
C TYR A 143 24.17 -28.26 -0.69
N PHE A 144 23.50 -29.33 -1.14
CA PHE A 144 24.11 -30.66 -1.30
C PHE A 144 24.95 -30.77 -2.57
N GLU A 145 24.61 -30.06 -3.64
CA GLU A 145 25.38 -30.06 -4.91
C GLU A 145 26.77 -29.44 -4.71
N GLY A 146 26.89 -28.37 -3.94
CA GLY A 146 28.19 -27.80 -3.56
C GLY A 146 29.03 -28.65 -2.60
N LEU A 147 28.42 -29.63 -1.90
CA LEU A 147 29.12 -30.51 -0.96
C LEU A 147 29.66 -31.80 -1.61
N HIS A 148 29.17 -32.17 -2.79
CA HIS A 148 29.59 -33.37 -3.51
C HIS A 148 30.74 -33.12 -4.51
N ASP A 149 31.01 -31.87 -4.87
CA ASP A 149 32.10 -31.50 -5.78
C ASP A 149 33.47 -31.36 -5.09
N GLU A 150 33.53 -31.43 -3.75
CA GLU A 150 34.79 -31.39 -2.98
C GLU A 150 35.15 -32.76 -2.39
N ALA A 151 35.23 -33.79 -3.24
CA ALA A 151 35.94 -35.03 -2.87
C ALA A 151 37.44 -34.90 -3.23
N PRO A 152 38.37 -34.96 -2.26
CA PRO A 152 39.79 -34.81 -2.53
C PRO A 152 40.38 -36.12 -3.06
N GLY A 153 40.78 -36.12 -4.34
CA GLY A 153 41.86 -36.98 -4.84
C GLY A 153 41.47 -37.97 -5.94
N SER A 154 41.91 -37.70 -7.17
CA SER A 154 42.62 -38.66 -8.03
C SER A 154 42.75 -38.14 -9.47
N GLY A 155 43.96 -37.70 -9.86
CA GLY A 155 44.52 -38.07 -11.16
C GLY A 155 44.45 -37.08 -12.33
N ALA A 156 45.42 -36.15 -12.34
CA ALA A 156 46.18 -35.72 -13.52
C ALA A 156 45.46 -35.08 -14.73
N ARG A 157 45.53 -33.75 -14.82
CA ARG A 157 45.96 -33.10 -16.07
C ARG A 157 46.67 -31.77 -15.80
N SER A 158 47.79 -31.61 -16.46
CA SER A 158 48.85 -30.63 -16.26
C SER A 158 48.41 -29.17 -16.35
N GLU A 159 49.01 -28.35 -15.48
CA GLU A 159 49.26 -26.90 -15.61
C GLU A 159 49.95 -26.52 -16.95
N PRO A 160 50.13 -25.22 -17.35
CA PRO A 160 50.18 -23.99 -16.53
C PRO A 160 49.43 -22.79 -17.19
N ALA A 161 49.43 -21.52 -16.76
CA ALA A 161 50.27 -20.77 -15.82
C ALA A 161 49.46 -19.55 -15.31
N ALA A 162 49.57 -19.29 -14.01
CA ALA A 162 49.28 -17.97 -13.47
C ALA A 162 50.35 -16.97 -13.96
N GLN A 163 49.93 -15.85 -14.53
CA GLN A 163 50.75 -14.63 -14.55
C GLN A 163 50.13 -13.61 -13.60
N HIS A 164 50.63 -13.67 -12.38
CA HIS A 164 50.45 -12.68 -11.34
C HIS A 164 51.45 -11.54 -11.60
N VAL A 165 50.98 -10.36 -12.00
CA VAL A 165 51.83 -9.15 -12.06
C VAL A 165 51.66 -8.38 -10.74
N PRO A 166 52.75 -8.12 -9.99
CA PRO A 166 52.67 -7.51 -8.68
C PRO A 166 52.46 -5.99 -8.77
N ARG A 167 51.57 -5.50 -7.89
CA ARG A 167 51.41 -4.09 -7.56
C ARG A 167 52.69 -3.54 -6.93
N HIS A 168 53.17 -2.40 -7.44
CA HIS A 168 53.92 -1.44 -6.64
C HIS A 168 53.18 -0.10 -6.62
N ARG A 169 52.91 0.39 -5.41
CA ARG A 169 52.53 1.77 -5.08
C ARG A 169 53.80 2.57 -4.84
N ALA A 170 53.91 3.74 -5.47
CA ALA A 170 54.32 5.03 -4.90
C ALA A 170 54.15 6.10 -5.99
#